data_AF-A0AA35WU37-F1
#
_entry.id   AF-A0AA35WU37-F1
#
_cell.length_a   1.000
_cell.length_b   1.000
_cell.length_c   1.000
_cell.angle_alpha   90.00
_cell.angle_beta   90.00
_cell.angle_gamma   90.00
#
_symmetry.space_group_name_H-M   'P 1'
#
loop_
_entity.id
_entity.type
_entity.pdbx_description
1 polymer ?
#
loop_
_entity_poly.entity_id
_entity_poly.type
_entity_poly.pdbx_seq_one_letter_code
_entity_poly.pdbx_strand_id
1 'polypeptide(L)'
;MHKAGKLKTPAINVNDSVTKSKFDNLYGCRESLVDGIKRATDIMLAGKACLVAGYGDVGKGCCQSLRAFGARVLVAEIDPILALQAAMEGYEVTTLDDAAARTNIFVTATGCCDIIRPDHFLAMKDNAICCNIGHFDCEVDRSWLESNCKKEVIKPQVDRYELPNRKHVILLAEGRLVNLGCATGHPSFVMSNSFTNQVLAQIELWTKHSEYKVGVYTLPKKLDEEVAAAHLEQLGVKLTKLDKKQADYLGVPEVGPFKPEHYRY
;
A
#
# COMPACT_ATOMS: atom_id res chain seq x y z
N MET A 1 19.89 1.19 -8.21
CA MET A 1 21.26 1.73 -8.05
C MET A 1 22.32 0.64 -7.83
N HIS A 2 22.15 -0.27 -6.86
CA HIS A 2 23.15 -1.30 -6.52
C HIS A 2 23.52 -2.21 -7.71
N LYS A 3 22.53 -2.84 -8.38
CA LYS A 3 22.75 -3.69 -9.57
C LYS A 3 23.54 -3.01 -10.70
N ALA A 4 23.46 -1.68 -10.80
CA ALA A 4 24.15 -0.89 -11.82
C ALA A 4 25.51 -0.36 -11.35
N GLY A 5 26.01 -0.77 -10.18
CA GLY A 5 27.28 -0.27 -9.61
C GLY A 5 27.26 1.22 -9.21
N LYS A 6 26.08 1.84 -9.18
CA LYS A 6 25.91 3.28 -8.88
C LYS A 6 25.72 3.57 -7.39
N LEU A 7 25.43 2.56 -6.57
CA LEU A 7 25.35 2.72 -5.12
C LEU A 7 26.76 3.01 -4.56
N LYS A 8 26.89 4.02 -3.71
CA LYS A 8 28.19 4.47 -3.17
C LYS A 8 28.32 4.31 -1.66
N THR A 9 27.24 3.99 -0.97
CA THR A 9 27.17 3.81 0.48
C THR A 9 26.39 2.53 0.78
N PRO A 10 26.60 1.89 1.95
CA PRO A 10 25.68 0.86 2.42
C PRO A 10 24.27 1.44 2.58
N ALA A 11 23.26 0.60 2.33
CA ALA A 11 21.87 0.95 2.50
C ALA A 11 21.13 -0.19 3.21
N ILE A 12 20.27 0.16 4.17
CA ILE A 12 19.35 -0.80 4.80
C ILE A 12 17.97 -0.60 4.19
N ASN A 13 17.44 -1.68 3.60
CA ASN A 13 16.08 -1.74 3.13
C ASN A 13 15.12 -1.98 4.31
N VAL A 14 14.66 -0.89 4.91
CA VAL A 14 13.66 -0.90 5.98
C VAL A 14 12.29 -1.35 5.47
N ASN A 15 11.98 -1.15 4.19
CA ASN A 15 10.66 -1.51 3.67
C ASN A 15 10.38 -3.01 3.79
N ASP A 16 11.41 -3.85 3.66
CA ASP A 16 11.27 -5.30 3.65
C ASP A 16 11.33 -5.94 5.04
N SER A 17 11.49 -5.15 6.11
CA SER A 17 11.17 -5.64 7.46
C SER A 17 9.70 -6.06 7.52
N VAL A 18 9.40 -7.14 8.21
CA VAL A 18 8.04 -7.67 8.36
C VAL A 18 7.18 -6.65 9.12
N THR A 19 7.68 -6.08 10.21
CA THR A 19 7.01 -5.01 10.97
C THR A 19 6.86 -3.70 10.21
N LYS A 20 7.49 -3.55 9.04
CA LYS A 20 7.22 -2.47 8.10
C LYS A 20 6.21 -2.94 7.05
N SER A 21 6.62 -3.81 6.13
CA SER A 21 5.81 -4.21 4.96
C SER A 21 4.44 -4.77 5.33
N LYS A 22 4.38 -5.71 6.28
CA LYS A 22 3.12 -6.38 6.67
C LYS A 22 2.23 -5.56 7.60
N PHE A 23 2.70 -4.40 8.06
CA PHE A 23 1.95 -3.52 8.95
C PHE A 23 1.62 -2.18 8.30
N ASP A 24 2.63 -1.41 7.93
CA ASP A 24 2.49 -0.08 7.32
C ASP A 24 1.73 -0.17 6.00
N ASN A 25 2.26 -0.94 5.04
CA ASN A 25 1.67 -1.04 3.72
C ASN A 25 0.27 -1.67 3.76
N LEU A 26 0.03 -2.62 4.67
CA LEU A 26 -1.25 -3.32 4.79
C LEU A 26 -2.25 -2.55 5.66
N TYR A 27 -2.00 -2.47 6.98
CA TYR A 27 -2.93 -1.87 7.94
C TYR A 27 -2.98 -0.35 7.82
N GLY A 28 -1.86 0.29 7.51
CA GLY A 28 -1.84 1.72 7.27
C GLY A 28 -2.73 2.11 6.09
N CYS A 29 -2.60 1.44 4.94
CA CYS A 29 -3.46 1.70 3.79
C CYS A 29 -4.91 1.34 4.08
N ARG A 30 -5.16 0.29 4.86
CA ARG A 30 -6.51 -0.08 5.30
C ARG A 30 -7.21 1.04 6.08
N GLU A 31 -6.50 1.72 6.95
CA GLU A 31 -7.04 2.85 7.72
C GLU A 31 -7.16 4.12 6.86
N SER A 32 -6.15 4.40 6.03
CA SER A 32 -5.98 5.74 5.46
C SER A 32 -6.53 5.94 4.04
N LEU A 33 -6.76 4.85 3.26
CA LEU A 33 -7.33 4.97 1.91
C LEU A 33 -8.72 5.60 1.94
N VAL A 34 -9.64 4.98 2.68
CA VAL A 34 -11.03 5.41 2.72
C VAL A 34 -11.16 6.76 3.42
N ASP A 35 -10.30 7.08 4.39
CA ASP A 35 -10.22 8.41 4.98
C ASP A 35 -9.93 9.48 3.91
N GLY A 36 -8.90 9.27 3.08
CA GLY A 36 -8.57 10.16 1.95
C GLY A 36 -9.74 10.33 0.97
N ILE A 37 -10.36 9.23 0.54
CA ILE A 37 -11.50 9.27 -0.39
C ILE A 37 -12.69 10.02 0.23
N LYS A 38 -12.99 9.77 1.52
CA LYS A 38 -14.13 10.39 2.20
C LYS A 38 -13.92 11.87 2.45
N ARG A 39 -12.77 12.30 2.98
CA ARG A 39 -12.48 13.74 3.15
C ARG A 39 -12.49 14.49 1.83
N ALA A 40 -12.07 13.83 0.75
CA ALA A 40 -12.10 14.42 -0.59
C ALA A 40 -13.52 14.57 -1.14
N THR A 41 -14.40 13.57 -0.97
CA THR A 41 -15.62 13.48 -1.79
C THR A 41 -16.92 13.25 -1.02
N ASP A 42 -16.83 12.97 0.29
CA ASP A 42 -17.95 12.58 1.17
C ASP A 42 -18.80 11.42 0.61
N ILE A 43 -18.24 10.65 -0.33
CA ILE A 43 -18.99 9.66 -1.08
C ILE A 43 -19.42 8.48 -0.19
N MET A 44 -20.65 8.01 -0.44
CA MET A 44 -21.13 6.74 0.09
C MET A 44 -20.46 5.57 -0.65
N LEU A 45 -19.73 4.72 0.07
CA LEU A 45 -19.02 3.56 -0.49
C LEU A 45 -19.90 2.32 -0.61
N ALA A 46 -20.84 2.12 0.32
CA ALA A 46 -21.71 0.95 0.33
C ALA A 46 -22.48 0.80 -1.00
N GLY A 47 -22.44 -0.40 -1.57
CA GLY A 47 -23.07 -0.74 -2.86
C GLY A 47 -22.31 -0.27 -4.10
N LYS A 48 -21.25 0.55 -3.97
CA LYS A 48 -20.44 0.98 -5.12
C LYS A 48 -19.48 -0.11 -5.58
N ALA A 49 -19.23 -0.16 -6.88
CA ALA A 49 -18.16 -0.96 -7.45
C ALA A 49 -16.85 -0.19 -7.34
N CYS A 50 -15.85 -0.78 -6.69
CA CYS A 50 -14.53 -0.17 -6.48
C CYS A 50 -13.45 -1.11 -7.03
N LEU A 51 -12.68 -0.64 -8.01
CA LEU A 51 -11.57 -1.39 -8.58
C LEU A 51 -10.26 -0.99 -7.89
N VAL A 52 -9.52 -1.98 -7.42
CA VAL A 52 -8.15 -1.82 -6.94
C VAL A 52 -7.20 -2.48 -7.93
N ALA A 53 -6.35 -1.69 -8.58
CA ALA A 53 -5.31 -2.19 -9.47
C ALA A 53 -4.04 -2.47 -8.65
N GLY A 54 -3.66 -3.75 -8.57
CA GLY A 54 -2.61 -4.26 -7.71
C GLY A 54 -3.15 -4.82 -6.38
N TYR A 55 -2.67 -6.00 -6.00
CA TYR A 55 -3.06 -6.76 -4.81
C TYR A 55 -1.85 -7.23 -4.00
N GLY A 56 -0.77 -6.44 -4.04
CA GLY A 56 0.33 -6.49 -3.07
C GLY A 56 -0.13 -6.09 -1.66
N ASP A 57 0.80 -5.80 -0.74
CA ASP A 57 0.43 -5.46 0.65
C ASP A 57 -0.47 -4.20 0.73
N VAL A 58 -0.17 -3.16 -0.06
CA VAL A 58 -1.00 -1.95 -0.21
C VAL A 58 -2.40 -2.30 -0.72
N GLY A 59 -2.47 -3.02 -1.86
CA GLY A 59 -3.72 -3.41 -2.49
C GLY A 59 -4.62 -4.26 -1.59
N LYS A 60 -4.03 -5.19 -0.82
CA LYS A 60 -4.74 -5.99 0.19
C LYS A 60 -5.40 -5.08 1.24
N GLY A 61 -4.67 -4.10 1.77
CA GLY A 61 -5.18 -3.15 2.75
C GLY A 61 -6.34 -2.32 2.19
N CYS A 62 -6.17 -1.85 0.96
CA CYS A 62 -7.18 -1.09 0.22
C CYS A 62 -8.48 -1.90 0.04
N CYS A 63 -8.37 -3.15 -0.42
CA CYS A 63 -9.51 -4.03 -0.63
C CYS A 63 -10.26 -4.32 0.68
N GLN A 64 -9.53 -4.61 1.77
CA GLN A 64 -10.12 -4.83 3.09
C GLN A 64 -10.90 -3.61 3.58
N SER A 65 -10.35 -2.40 3.42
CA SER A 65 -11.00 -1.15 3.81
C SER A 65 -12.30 -0.92 3.04
N LEU A 66 -12.23 -0.99 1.71
CA LEU A 66 -13.39 -0.76 0.85
C LEU A 66 -14.51 -1.77 1.13
N ARG A 67 -14.16 -3.06 1.31
CA ARG A 67 -15.13 -4.11 1.65
C ARG A 67 -15.78 -3.87 3.01
N ALA A 68 -15.02 -3.42 4.01
CA ALA A 68 -15.57 -3.11 5.34
C ALA A 68 -16.62 -1.99 5.30
N PHE A 69 -16.51 -1.07 4.34
CA PHE A 69 -17.51 -0.04 4.07
C PHE A 69 -18.65 -0.49 3.13
N GLY A 70 -18.75 -1.79 2.83
CA GLY A 70 -19.82 -2.37 2.02
C GLY A 70 -19.67 -2.17 0.51
N ALA A 71 -18.48 -1.80 0.03
CA ALA A 71 -18.23 -1.72 -1.40
C ALA A 71 -18.11 -3.12 -2.03
N ARG A 72 -18.52 -3.23 -3.29
CA ARG A 72 -18.21 -4.36 -4.16
C ARG A 72 -16.81 -4.17 -4.71
N VAL A 73 -15.84 -4.92 -4.22
CA VAL A 73 -14.43 -4.76 -4.58
C VAL A 73 -14.07 -5.66 -5.76
N LEU A 74 -13.47 -5.05 -6.78
CA LEU A 74 -12.87 -5.69 -7.95
C LEU A 74 -11.35 -5.52 -7.85
N VAL A 75 -10.60 -6.48 -8.37
CA VAL A 75 -9.13 -6.45 -8.39
C VAL A 75 -8.63 -6.65 -9.82
N ALA A 76 -7.67 -5.84 -10.23
CA ALA A 76 -6.88 -6.08 -11.43
C ALA A 76 -5.44 -6.45 -11.03
N GLU A 77 -4.96 -7.60 -11.48
CA GLU A 77 -3.63 -8.12 -11.13
C GLU A 77 -2.96 -8.81 -12.31
N ILE A 78 -1.63 -8.67 -12.36
CA ILE A 78 -0.75 -9.33 -13.31
C ILE A 78 -0.08 -10.56 -12.70
N ASP A 79 0.08 -10.59 -11.36
CA ASP A 79 0.70 -11.72 -10.67
C ASP A 79 -0.37 -12.79 -10.37
N PRO A 80 -0.21 -14.03 -10.89
CA PRO A 80 -1.21 -15.08 -10.70
C PRO A 80 -1.37 -15.53 -9.24
N ILE A 81 -0.32 -15.42 -8.41
CA ILE A 81 -0.39 -15.74 -6.97
C ILE A 81 -1.24 -14.69 -6.27
N LEU A 82 -1.01 -13.41 -6.54
CA LEU A 82 -1.78 -12.31 -5.93
C LEU A 82 -3.22 -12.30 -6.43
N ALA A 83 -3.44 -12.57 -7.72
CA ALA A 83 -4.77 -12.75 -8.29
C ALA A 83 -5.53 -13.90 -7.61
N LEU A 84 -4.89 -15.07 -7.45
CA LEU A 84 -5.50 -16.20 -6.76
C LEU A 84 -5.83 -15.85 -5.31
N GLN A 85 -4.94 -15.15 -4.59
CA GLN A 85 -5.23 -14.66 -3.24
C GLN A 85 -6.45 -13.74 -3.21
N ALA A 86 -6.57 -12.79 -4.16
CA ALA A 86 -7.74 -11.91 -4.23
C ALA A 86 -9.04 -12.69 -4.47
N ALA A 87 -9.01 -13.66 -5.37
CA ALA A 87 -10.15 -14.53 -5.65
C ALA A 87 -10.55 -15.37 -4.42
N MET A 88 -9.58 -15.88 -3.66
CA MET A 88 -9.85 -16.67 -2.43
C MET A 88 -10.45 -15.85 -1.29
N GLU A 89 -10.21 -14.54 -1.26
CA GLU A 89 -10.92 -13.63 -0.37
C GLU A 89 -12.36 -13.33 -0.86
N GLY A 90 -12.72 -13.72 -2.10
CA GLY A 90 -14.03 -13.47 -2.69
C GLY A 90 -14.12 -12.15 -3.46
N TYR A 91 -12.99 -11.54 -3.83
CA TYR A 91 -12.97 -10.41 -4.76
C TYR A 91 -13.10 -10.89 -6.19
N GLU A 92 -13.80 -10.12 -7.02
CA GLU A 92 -13.83 -10.37 -8.46
C GLU A 92 -12.49 -9.94 -9.07
N VAL A 93 -11.73 -10.87 -9.62
CA VAL A 93 -10.51 -10.58 -10.37
C VAL A 93 -10.85 -10.39 -11.84
N THR A 94 -10.55 -9.23 -12.40
CA THR A 94 -10.90 -8.82 -13.76
C THR A 94 -9.87 -7.85 -14.33
N THR A 95 -10.06 -7.38 -15.56
CA THR A 95 -9.18 -6.39 -16.19
C THR A 95 -9.69 -4.96 -15.95
N LEU A 96 -8.82 -3.95 -16.08
CA LEU A 96 -9.28 -2.56 -16.09
C LEU A 96 -10.27 -2.31 -17.22
N ASP A 97 -10.02 -2.88 -18.40
CA ASP A 97 -10.86 -2.72 -19.59
C ASP A 97 -12.29 -3.21 -19.34
N ASP A 98 -12.44 -4.40 -18.76
CA ASP A 98 -13.77 -4.98 -18.45
C ASP A 98 -14.47 -4.30 -17.27
N ALA A 99 -13.70 -3.72 -16.34
CA ALA A 99 -14.24 -3.07 -15.15
C ALA A 99 -14.62 -1.60 -15.38
N ALA A 100 -13.99 -0.92 -16.34
CA ALA A 100 -14.04 0.54 -16.46
C ALA A 100 -15.47 1.10 -16.54
N ALA A 101 -16.30 0.51 -17.41
CA ALA A 101 -17.68 0.98 -17.64
C ALA A 101 -18.64 0.74 -16.46
N ARG A 102 -18.30 -0.16 -15.52
CA ARG A 102 -19.16 -0.53 -14.38
C ARG A 102 -18.64 -0.07 -13.02
N THR A 103 -17.42 0.45 -12.95
CA THR A 103 -16.76 0.87 -11.70
C THR A 103 -17.08 2.32 -11.35
N ASN A 104 -17.22 2.60 -10.05
CA ASN A 104 -17.46 3.94 -9.52
C ASN A 104 -16.18 4.59 -8.99
N ILE A 105 -15.29 3.80 -8.38
CA ILE A 105 -14.06 4.27 -7.73
C ILE A 105 -12.90 3.41 -8.20
N PHE A 106 -11.83 4.04 -8.66
CA PHE A 106 -10.60 3.41 -9.12
C PHE A 106 -9.46 3.79 -8.18
N VAL A 107 -8.75 2.79 -7.69
CA VAL A 107 -7.59 2.94 -6.81
C VAL A 107 -6.40 2.22 -7.43
N THR A 108 -5.32 2.93 -7.73
CA THR A 108 -4.07 2.31 -8.18
C THR A 108 -3.12 2.07 -6.99
N ALA A 109 -2.58 0.85 -6.90
CA ALA A 109 -1.75 0.37 -5.80
C ALA A 109 -0.64 -0.56 -6.31
N THR A 110 -0.09 -0.29 -7.49
CA THR A 110 0.83 -1.19 -8.21
C THR A 110 2.31 -0.85 -8.02
N GLY A 111 2.64 0.42 -7.78
CA GLY A 111 4.01 0.93 -7.88
C GLY A 111 4.57 0.95 -9.32
N CYS A 112 3.72 0.78 -10.33
CA CYS A 112 4.07 0.76 -11.74
C CYS A 112 3.81 2.12 -12.40
N CYS A 113 3.72 2.18 -13.73
CA CYS A 113 3.31 3.35 -14.49
C CYS A 113 2.18 3.00 -15.47
N ASP A 114 1.45 4.02 -15.92
CA ASP A 114 0.46 3.92 -17.01
C ASP A 114 -0.63 2.88 -16.76
N ILE A 115 -1.07 2.75 -15.50
CA ILE A 115 -2.14 1.81 -15.11
C ILE A 115 -3.49 2.33 -15.59
N ILE A 116 -3.82 3.60 -15.29
CA ILE A 116 -5.04 4.25 -15.79
C ILE A 116 -4.67 5.17 -16.94
N ARG A 117 -5.11 4.78 -18.14
CA ARG A 117 -4.77 5.37 -19.44
C ARG A 117 -5.98 6.09 -20.06
N PRO A 118 -5.79 6.88 -21.13
CA PRO A 118 -6.87 7.60 -21.82
C PRO A 118 -8.11 6.76 -22.15
N ASP A 119 -7.92 5.57 -22.70
CA ASP A 119 -9.03 4.67 -23.06
C ASP A 119 -9.84 4.25 -21.82
N HIS A 120 -9.17 4.03 -20.69
CA HIS A 120 -9.84 3.71 -19.43
C HIS A 120 -10.70 4.91 -18.97
N PHE A 121 -10.17 6.15 -18.99
CA PHE A 121 -10.94 7.35 -18.62
C PHE A 121 -12.20 7.51 -19.47
N LEU A 122 -12.08 7.35 -20.79
CA LEU A 122 -13.20 7.47 -21.71
C LEU A 122 -14.27 6.40 -21.47
N ALA A 123 -13.87 5.21 -21.01
CA ALA A 123 -14.78 4.13 -20.65
C ALA A 123 -15.46 4.32 -19.29
N MET A 124 -14.92 5.14 -18.38
CA MET A 124 -15.47 5.35 -17.04
C MET A 124 -16.93 5.87 -17.05
N LYS A 125 -17.62 5.65 -15.94
CA LYS A 125 -18.90 6.30 -15.63
C LYS A 125 -18.71 7.81 -15.44
N ASP A 126 -19.76 8.57 -15.72
CA ASP A 126 -19.78 9.99 -15.36
C ASP A 126 -19.60 10.16 -13.83
N ASN A 127 -18.71 11.07 -13.46
CA ASN A 127 -18.25 11.33 -12.09
C ASN A 127 -17.64 10.11 -11.38
N ALA A 128 -17.01 9.19 -12.12
CA ALA A 128 -16.15 8.19 -11.50
C ALA A 128 -15.00 8.87 -10.73
N ILE A 129 -14.64 8.33 -9.57
CA ILE A 129 -13.51 8.80 -8.78
C ILE A 129 -12.28 7.98 -9.14
N CYS A 130 -11.17 8.65 -9.42
CA CYS A 130 -9.88 8.06 -9.69
C CYS A 130 -8.87 8.57 -8.65
N CYS A 131 -8.15 7.65 -8.00
CA CYS A 131 -7.08 8.00 -7.08
C CYS A 131 -5.96 6.97 -7.09
N ASN A 132 -4.82 7.39 -6.55
CA ASN A 132 -3.61 6.60 -6.46
C ASN A 132 -3.17 6.55 -4.99
N ILE A 133 -2.72 5.38 -4.53
CA ILE A 133 -2.11 5.19 -3.21
C ILE A 133 -0.77 4.44 -3.31
N GLY A 134 -0.27 4.23 -4.53
CA GLY A 134 1.06 3.72 -4.80
C GLY A 134 2.16 4.77 -4.65
N HIS A 135 3.30 4.54 -5.27
CA HIS A 135 4.55 5.24 -4.91
C HIS A 135 4.67 6.66 -5.50
N PHE A 136 4.26 6.86 -6.76
CA PHE A 136 4.38 8.14 -7.49
C PHE A 136 3.11 8.44 -8.29
N ASP A 137 3.05 9.61 -8.91
CA ASP A 137 1.94 10.10 -9.73
C ASP A 137 1.82 9.46 -11.13
N CYS A 138 2.76 8.58 -11.51
CA CYS A 138 2.80 7.98 -12.84
C CYS A 138 1.86 6.78 -13.04
N GLU A 139 1.16 6.30 -12.00
CA GLU A 139 0.18 5.21 -12.17
C GLU A 139 -1.08 5.67 -12.93
N VAL A 140 -1.36 6.98 -12.92
CA VAL A 140 -2.53 7.59 -13.55
C VAL A 140 -2.04 8.61 -14.57
N ASP A 141 -2.49 8.52 -15.82
CA ASP A 141 -2.10 9.46 -16.88
C ASP A 141 -2.80 10.82 -16.71
N ARG A 142 -2.39 11.56 -15.68
CA ARG A 142 -2.81 12.94 -15.44
C ARG A 142 -2.41 13.85 -16.59
N SER A 143 -1.24 13.61 -17.19
CA SER A 143 -0.70 14.48 -18.24
C SER A 143 -1.66 14.59 -19.42
N TRP A 144 -2.29 13.48 -19.77
CA TRP A 144 -3.33 13.44 -20.78
C TRP A 144 -4.59 14.19 -20.35
N LEU A 145 -5.04 14.06 -19.09
CA LEU A 145 -6.20 14.81 -18.58
C LEU A 145 -5.97 16.33 -18.66
N GLU A 146 -4.81 16.82 -18.20
CA GLU A 146 -4.47 18.25 -18.24
C GLU A 146 -4.38 18.79 -19.67
N SER A 147 -3.95 17.95 -20.62
CA SER A 147 -3.77 18.36 -22.03
C SER A 147 -5.04 18.26 -22.88
N ASN A 148 -5.97 17.37 -22.53
CA ASN A 148 -7.11 17.00 -23.39
C ASN A 148 -8.49 17.28 -22.77
N CYS A 149 -8.55 17.62 -21.49
CA CYS A 149 -9.81 17.79 -20.76
C CYS A 149 -9.93 19.19 -20.16
N LYS A 150 -11.15 19.64 -19.89
CA LYS A 150 -11.36 20.90 -19.15
C LYS A 150 -11.34 20.60 -17.66
N LYS A 151 -10.42 21.26 -16.95
CA LYS A 151 -10.25 21.11 -15.50
C LYS A 151 -11.12 22.11 -14.74
N GLU A 152 -11.87 21.60 -13.77
CA GLU A 152 -12.59 22.34 -12.74
C GLU A 152 -11.98 21.97 -11.38
N VAL A 153 -11.42 22.95 -10.66
CA VAL A 153 -10.92 22.73 -9.29
C VAL A 153 -12.09 22.82 -8.34
N ILE A 154 -12.46 21.71 -7.69
CA ILE A 154 -13.59 21.67 -6.74
C ILE A 154 -13.15 22.21 -5.38
N LYS A 155 -12.01 21.71 -4.89
CA LYS A 155 -11.33 22.16 -3.65
C LYS A 155 -9.87 21.69 -3.70
N PRO A 156 -9.00 22.07 -2.73
CA PRO A 156 -7.63 21.58 -2.71
C PRO A 156 -7.58 20.05 -2.82
N GLN A 157 -6.76 19.55 -3.76
CA GLN A 157 -6.56 18.12 -4.03
C GLN A 157 -7.78 17.37 -4.58
N VAL A 158 -8.81 18.08 -5.06
CA VAL A 158 -9.97 17.48 -5.73
C VAL A 158 -10.28 18.24 -7.01
N ASP A 159 -9.96 17.62 -8.12
CA ASP A 159 -10.17 18.17 -9.46
C ASP A 159 -11.21 17.34 -10.20
N ARG A 160 -12.05 18.00 -10.99
CA ARG A 160 -13.00 17.36 -11.90
C ARG A 160 -12.62 17.70 -13.34
N TYR A 161 -12.49 16.69 -14.17
CA TYR A 161 -12.14 16.85 -15.59
C TYR A 161 -13.33 16.49 -16.45
N GLU A 162 -13.75 17.43 -17.30
CA GLU A 162 -14.70 17.17 -18.38
C GLU A 162 -13.95 16.57 -19.58
N LEU A 163 -14.25 15.30 -19.87
CA LEU A 163 -13.64 14.51 -20.94
C LEU A 163 -14.21 14.91 -22.33
N PRO A 164 -13.51 14.56 -23.44
CA PRO A 164 -14.00 14.79 -24.79
C PRO A 164 -15.40 14.21 -25.08
N ASN A 165 -15.75 13.11 -24.41
CA ASN A 165 -17.06 12.45 -24.53
C ASN A 165 -18.15 13.07 -23.62
N ARG A 166 -17.90 14.25 -23.03
CA ARG A 166 -18.81 15.00 -22.14
C ARG A 166 -19.08 14.37 -20.77
N LYS A 167 -18.50 13.21 -20.47
CA LYS A 167 -18.48 12.65 -19.10
C LYS A 167 -17.41 13.34 -18.27
N HIS A 168 -17.47 13.15 -16.97
CA HIS A 168 -16.52 13.71 -16.02
C HIS A 168 -15.80 12.62 -15.23
N VAL A 169 -14.56 12.89 -14.86
CA VAL A 169 -13.80 12.10 -13.90
C VAL A 169 -13.34 13.01 -12.77
N ILE A 170 -13.46 12.54 -11.53
CA ILE A 170 -12.93 13.21 -10.36
C ILE A 170 -11.57 12.60 -10.05
N LEU A 171 -10.50 13.38 -10.15
CA LEU A 171 -9.14 12.96 -9.81
C LEU A 171 -8.76 13.51 -8.44
N LEU A 172 -8.33 12.61 -7.55
CA LEU A 172 -7.87 12.97 -6.22
C LEU A 172 -6.36 13.18 -6.18
N ALA A 173 -5.94 14.17 -5.39
CA ALA A 173 -4.54 14.54 -5.17
C ALA A 173 -3.70 14.73 -6.44
N GLU A 174 -4.35 15.11 -7.54
CA GLU A 174 -3.74 15.19 -8.87
C GLU A 174 -2.98 13.90 -9.26
N GLY A 175 -3.50 12.72 -8.87
CA GLY A 175 -2.85 11.42 -9.14
C GLY A 175 -1.71 11.05 -8.19
N ARG A 176 -1.36 11.90 -7.22
CA ARG A 176 -0.41 11.57 -6.14
C ARG A 176 -1.10 10.74 -5.04
N LEU A 177 -0.36 10.40 -3.99
CA LEU A 177 -0.83 9.59 -2.86
C LEU A 177 -2.07 10.20 -2.18
N VAL A 178 -3.23 9.58 -2.37
CA VAL A 178 -4.53 10.09 -1.89
C VAL A 178 -4.65 10.13 -0.38
N ASN A 179 -4.08 9.15 0.32
CA ASN A 179 -4.14 9.07 1.78
C ASN A 179 -3.34 10.19 2.46
N LEU A 180 -2.28 10.68 1.80
CA LEU A 180 -1.48 11.81 2.27
C LEU A 180 -1.99 13.15 1.74
N GLY A 181 -2.39 13.21 0.47
CA GLY A 181 -2.84 14.44 -0.17
C GLY A 181 -4.23 14.88 0.28
N CYS A 182 -5.15 13.93 0.48
CA CYS A 182 -6.53 14.21 0.85
C CYS A 182 -6.86 13.93 2.33
N ALA A 183 -5.91 13.37 3.08
CA ALA A 183 -6.05 13.10 4.51
C ALA A 183 -4.71 13.31 5.25
N THR A 184 -4.42 12.51 6.26
CA THR A 184 -3.25 12.68 7.14
C THR A 184 -2.30 11.48 7.11
N GLY A 185 -2.42 10.63 6.09
CA GLY A 185 -1.66 9.40 5.98
C GLY A 185 -2.01 8.36 7.03
N HIS A 186 -1.05 7.50 7.31
CA HIS A 186 -1.20 6.39 8.23
C HIS A 186 -1.26 6.86 9.70
N PRO A 187 -2.07 6.19 10.56
CA PRO A 187 -2.14 6.51 11.98
C PRO A 187 -0.79 6.35 12.70
N SER A 188 -0.60 7.10 13.79
CA SER A 188 0.65 7.13 14.55
C SER A 188 1.14 5.74 14.99
N PHE A 189 0.24 4.85 15.42
CA PHE A 189 0.60 3.51 15.89
C PHE A 189 1.26 2.66 14.80
N VAL A 190 0.74 2.68 13.56
CA VAL A 190 1.35 1.90 12.48
C VAL A 190 2.67 2.53 12.04
N MET A 191 2.74 3.87 12.00
CA MET A 191 3.98 4.59 11.69
C MET A 191 5.08 4.37 12.74
N SER A 192 4.70 4.14 14.00
CA SER A 192 5.64 3.79 15.07
C SER A 192 6.47 2.56 14.70
N ASN A 193 5.86 1.54 14.08
CA ASN A 193 6.58 0.33 13.66
C ASN A 193 7.65 0.66 12.59
N SER A 194 7.26 1.41 11.55
CA SER A 194 8.16 1.84 10.49
C SER A 194 9.29 2.73 11.01
N PHE A 195 8.98 3.67 11.91
CA PHE A 195 9.97 4.61 12.43
C PHE A 195 10.89 3.97 13.48
N THR A 196 10.44 2.99 14.25
CA THR A 196 11.35 2.18 15.08
C THR A 196 12.37 1.45 14.19
N ASN A 197 11.94 0.83 13.09
CA ASN A 197 12.88 0.21 12.14
C ASN A 197 13.86 1.24 11.55
N GLN A 198 13.39 2.45 11.19
CA GLN A 198 14.28 3.51 10.71
C GLN A 198 15.33 3.89 11.76
N VAL A 199 14.94 4.07 13.02
CA VAL A 199 15.88 4.39 14.11
C VAL A 199 16.90 3.29 14.30
N LEU A 200 16.48 2.01 14.31
CA LEU A 200 17.41 0.88 14.42
C LEU A 200 18.38 0.81 13.24
N ALA A 201 17.90 1.05 12.02
CA ALA A 201 18.74 1.10 10.83
C ALA A 201 19.77 2.25 10.89
N GLN A 202 19.36 3.43 11.40
CA GLN A 202 20.26 4.56 11.61
C GLN A 202 21.32 4.26 12.67
N ILE A 203 20.94 3.66 13.81
CA ILE A 203 21.88 3.26 14.86
C ILE A 203 22.90 2.25 14.31
N GLU A 204 22.44 1.24 13.59
CA GLU A 204 23.31 0.19 13.02
C GLU A 204 24.31 0.78 12.01
N LEU A 205 23.84 1.57 11.06
CA LEU A 205 24.71 2.23 10.09
C LEU A 205 25.65 3.23 10.74
N TRP A 206 25.23 3.97 11.77
CA TRP A 206 26.09 4.95 12.43
C TRP A 206 27.19 4.29 13.26
N THR A 207 26.80 3.35 14.12
CA THR A 207 27.69 2.74 15.13
C THR A 207 28.57 1.63 14.55
N LYS A 208 28.15 0.98 13.46
CA LYS A 208 28.86 -0.14 12.83
C LYS A 208 29.14 0.06 11.35
N HIS A 209 29.21 1.29 10.85
CA HIS A 209 29.44 1.59 9.43
C HIS A 209 30.64 0.81 8.82
N SER A 210 31.69 0.55 9.60
CA SER A 210 32.90 -0.16 9.17
C SER A 210 32.66 -1.65 8.86
N GLU A 211 31.58 -2.24 9.36
CA GLU A 211 31.20 -3.64 9.12
C GLU A 211 30.42 -3.82 7.81
N TYR A 212 29.92 -2.72 7.23
CA TYR A 212 29.09 -2.74 6.02
C TYR A 212 29.88 -2.34 4.78
N LYS A 213 29.94 -3.25 3.81
CA LYS A 213 30.38 -2.92 2.46
C LYS A 213 29.24 -2.22 1.71
N VAL A 214 29.57 -1.57 0.59
CA VAL A 214 28.54 -1.04 -0.31
C VAL A 214 27.63 -2.18 -0.76
N GLY A 215 26.34 -2.07 -0.42
CA GLY A 215 25.36 -3.12 -0.61
C GLY A 215 23.98 -2.71 -0.08
N VAL A 216 22.99 -3.57 -0.32
CA VAL A 216 21.63 -3.41 0.23
C VAL A 216 21.40 -4.54 1.22
N TYR A 217 21.08 -4.19 2.46
CA TYR A 217 20.91 -5.10 3.59
C TYR A 217 19.48 -5.02 4.12
N THR A 218 19.05 -6.00 4.90
CA THR A 218 17.81 -5.95 5.69
C THR A 218 18.16 -5.96 7.17
N LEU A 219 17.24 -5.49 8.02
CA LEU A 219 17.42 -5.63 9.46
C LEU A 219 17.38 -7.11 9.86
N PRO A 220 18.20 -7.54 10.84
CA PRO A 220 18.14 -8.90 11.37
C PRO A 220 16.74 -9.25 11.90
N LYS A 221 16.30 -10.49 11.69
CA LYS A 221 14.96 -10.94 12.15
C LYS A 221 14.72 -10.73 13.63
N LYS A 222 15.77 -10.84 14.45
CA LYS A 222 15.68 -10.59 15.89
C LYS A 222 15.24 -9.16 16.21
N LEU A 223 15.75 -8.17 15.46
CA LEU A 223 15.33 -6.77 15.63
C LEU A 223 13.88 -6.58 15.16
N ASP A 224 13.46 -7.24 14.09
CA ASP A 224 12.09 -7.22 13.60
C ASP A 224 11.10 -7.75 14.67
N GLU A 225 11.45 -8.86 15.33
CA GLU A 225 10.70 -9.39 16.47
C GLU A 225 10.69 -8.46 17.68
N GLU A 226 11.80 -7.75 17.95
CA GLU A 226 11.88 -6.75 19.02
C GLU A 226 11.00 -5.53 18.73
N VAL A 227 10.95 -5.06 17.47
CA VAL A 227 10.00 -4.01 17.07
C VAL A 227 8.58 -4.48 17.36
N ALA A 228 8.20 -5.68 16.93
CA ALA A 228 6.87 -6.21 17.22
C ALA A 228 6.60 -6.27 18.73
N ALA A 229 7.51 -6.87 19.50
CA ALA A 229 7.38 -7.04 20.94
C ALA A 229 7.19 -5.70 21.68
N ALA A 230 7.91 -4.65 21.28
CA ALA A 230 7.82 -3.31 21.88
C ALA A 230 6.43 -2.66 21.74
N HIS A 231 5.61 -3.09 20.76
CA HIS A 231 4.29 -2.52 20.52
C HIS A 231 3.15 -3.32 21.19
N LEU A 232 3.42 -4.51 21.73
CA LEU A 232 2.37 -5.43 22.21
C LEU A 232 1.73 -4.99 23.53
N GLU A 233 2.49 -4.40 24.44
CA GLU A 233 1.97 -3.94 25.73
C GLU A 233 0.90 -2.85 25.56
N GLN A 234 1.10 -1.92 24.63
CA GLN A 234 0.15 -0.85 24.31
C GLN A 234 -1.21 -1.40 23.82
N LEU A 235 -1.22 -2.61 23.26
CA LEU A 235 -2.43 -3.31 22.81
C LEU A 235 -2.98 -4.28 23.87
N GLY A 236 -2.37 -4.35 25.05
CA GLY A 236 -2.73 -5.30 26.10
C GLY A 236 -2.43 -6.77 25.74
N VAL A 237 -1.56 -7.01 24.76
CA VAL A 237 -1.23 -8.36 24.30
C VAL A 237 -0.19 -8.99 25.22
N LYS A 238 -0.49 -10.19 25.72
CA LYS A 238 0.42 -11.00 26.56
C LYS A 238 1.00 -12.14 25.74
N LEU A 239 2.32 -12.15 25.55
CA LEU A 239 3.00 -13.22 24.82
C LEU A 239 3.10 -14.48 25.68
N THR A 240 2.73 -15.62 25.10
CA THR A 240 3.10 -16.93 25.63
C THR A 240 4.59 -17.15 25.41
N LYS A 241 5.27 -17.74 26.40
CA LYS A 241 6.69 -18.12 26.30
C LYS A 241 6.79 -19.59 25.98
N LEU A 242 7.70 -19.94 25.06
CA LEU A 242 8.08 -21.34 24.86
C LEU A 242 8.73 -21.84 26.14
N ASP A 243 8.39 -23.06 26.55
CA ASP A 243 9.23 -23.80 27.48
C ASP A 243 10.40 -24.46 26.72
N LYS A 244 11.42 -24.90 27.46
CA LYS A 244 12.60 -25.53 26.89
C LYS A 244 12.26 -26.75 26.01
N LYS A 245 11.29 -27.57 26.44
CA LYS A 245 10.90 -28.79 25.69
C LYS A 245 10.29 -28.41 24.34
N GLN A 246 9.49 -27.35 24.29
CA GLN A 246 8.88 -26.84 23.05
C GLN A 246 9.94 -26.21 22.13
N ALA A 247 10.86 -25.42 22.68
CA ALA A 247 11.96 -24.81 21.94
C ALA A 247 12.87 -25.88 21.29
N ASP A 248 13.26 -26.89 22.08
CA ASP A 248 14.05 -28.04 21.60
C ASP A 248 13.30 -28.82 20.50
N TYR A 249 11.99 -29.05 20.67
CA TYR A 249 11.16 -29.74 19.67
C TYR A 249 11.07 -28.98 18.34
N LEU A 250 10.97 -27.66 18.40
CA LEU A 250 10.87 -26.79 17.23
C LEU A 250 12.23 -26.48 16.58
N GLY A 251 13.33 -26.74 17.29
CA GLY A 251 14.68 -26.38 16.85
C GLY A 251 14.91 -24.87 16.78
N VAL A 252 14.31 -24.10 17.70
CA VAL A 252 14.45 -22.64 17.80
C VAL A 252 14.81 -22.21 19.22
N PRO A 253 15.44 -21.05 19.45
CA PRO A 253 15.68 -20.54 20.80
C PRO A 253 14.37 -20.16 21.52
N GLU A 254 14.34 -20.27 22.86
CA GLU A 254 13.19 -19.84 23.69
C GLU A 254 12.83 -18.35 23.51
N VAL A 255 13.81 -17.54 23.12
CA VAL A 255 13.68 -16.09 22.92
C VAL A 255 13.76 -15.67 21.43
N GLY A 256 13.67 -16.63 20.51
CA GLY A 256 13.75 -16.39 19.08
C GLY A 256 15.18 -16.15 18.54
N PRO A 257 15.34 -15.91 17.23
CA PRO A 257 14.28 -15.78 16.23
C PRO A 257 13.43 -17.05 16.05
N PHE A 258 12.11 -16.87 15.89
CA PHE A 258 11.12 -17.96 15.92
C PHE A 258 10.75 -18.49 14.54
N LYS A 259 11.26 -17.89 13.47
CA LYS A 259 10.98 -18.27 12.08
C LYS A 259 12.26 -18.26 11.25
N PRO A 260 12.38 -19.12 10.23
CA PRO A 260 13.50 -19.09 9.32
C PRO A 260 13.48 -17.82 8.45
N GLU A 261 14.62 -17.49 7.84
CA GLU A 261 14.74 -16.24 7.06
C GLU A 261 13.76 -16.12 5.89
N HIS A 262 13.39 -17.24 5.28
CA HIS A 262 12.49 -17.28 4.12
C HIS A 262 10.98 -17.29 4.48
N TYR A 263 10.62 -17.17 5.76
CA TYR A 263 9.22 -17.18 6.18
C TYR A 263 8.48 -15.92 5.72
N ARG A 264 7.26 -16.06 5.20
CA ARG A 264 6.55 -14.98 4.48
C ARG A 264 5.56 -14.17 5.34
N TYR A 265 5.20 -14.71 6.51
CA TYR A 265 4.08 -14.24 7.35
C TYR A 265 2.78 -14.04 6.54
#